data_AF-A0A644V5R7-F1
#
_entry.id   AF-A0A644V5R7-F1
#
_cell.length_a   1.000
_cell.length_b   1.000
_cell.length_c   1.000
_cell.angle_alpha   90.00
_cell.angle_beta   90.00
_cell.angle_gamma   90.00
#
_symmetry.space_group_name_H-M   'P 1'
#
loop_
_entity.id
_entity.type
_entity.pdbx_description
1 polymer ?
#
loop_
_entity_poly.entity_id
_entity_poly.type
_entity_poly.pdbx_seq_one_letter_code
_entity_poly.pdbx_strand_id
1 'polypeptide(L)'
;MKNTKKAIIFAALAAVVVFCFIAGCTDTGNVSDENLYIIHTNDVHGYFSNNLGYTSVAALYQQMQEEGKNVLLLDAGDFIQGTVEVKATQGESAVHIMNLAGYQVSVPGNHEFDYGLDHLLELRDEMDFAFISANIFYKGTDKLVFQPNTIIEIGGHKVGIFGLETPDTAVTTYYKDVEDVDFASGEDLYRIAQEQVDYLKGEGCGIIICIGHLGVSENSKPNRSTDLVPNVEGIDLFIDGHSHTVLKEGTVVNDTLIVQTGTALKYIGLVTITPDGNLTETLIDKSTGNVDEIDEFAANISAYTHETYGKVVCMTDVELTADKNMSRTQETNLGDLAADSMMYTAEMENISADFAIVNAGAIRITIKAGNVTEYDLLNVFPFGNSIVATDMGGRMILQMFEDQTQSVPDPRGGFPQVSGIHYTIDATKPYAAGEVNRVTIDSIQGQPFDVNATYTVLLNDYTLNGGDNYPNIPLLGGTYVTLDHGLEDGLINYITVKLNGDVGEEYAKPQGRITIITNASVPKATLTPGTPTNAGAAA
;
A
#
# COMPACT_ATOMS: atom_id res chain seq x y z
N MET A 1 -34.28 -5.39 -3.04
CA MET A 1 -33.69 -6.40 -3.95
C MET A 1 -32.17 -6.20 -4.10
N LYS A 2 -31.42 -6.01 -3.00
CA LYS A 2 -29.97 -5.78 -3.02
C LYS A 2 -29.13 -6.91 -2.37
N ASN A 3 -29.77 -7.93 -1.77
CA ASN A 3 -29.06 -8.94 -0.95
C ASN A 3 -28.92 -10.32 -1.62
N THR A 4 -29.18 -10.47 -2.92
CA THR A 4 -29.15 -11.78 -3.61
C THR A 4 -27.98 -11.99 -4.57
N LYS A 5 -27.07 -11.01 -4.72
CA LYS A 5 -25.85 -11.17 -5.53
C LYS A 5 -24.58 -11.50 -4.72
N LYS A 6 -24.56 -11.25 -3.40
CA LYS A 6 -23.42 -11.55 -2.51
C LYS A 6 -23.15 -13.05 -2.31
N ALA A 7 -24.17 -13.90 -2.45
CA ALA A 7 -24.07 -15.32 -2.10
C ALA A 7 -23.60 -16.26 -3.24
N ILE A 8 -23.24 -15.75 -4.42
CA ILE A 8 -22.95 -16.58 -5.60
C ILE A 8 -21.45 -16.86 -5.78
N ILE A 9 -20.55 -16.07 -5.18
CA ILE A 9 -19.09 -16.26 -5.32
C ILE A 9 -18.57 -17.36 -4.38
N PHE A 10 -19.17 -17.55 -3.20
CA PHE A 10 -18.72 -18.54 -2.20
C PHE A 10 -19.42 -19.91 -2.29
N ALA A 11 -20.17 -20.18 -3.35
CA ALA A 11 -20.92 -21.42 -3.51
C ALA A 11 -20.21 -22.42 -4.43
N ALA A 12 -19.00 -22.89 -4.06
CA ALA A 12 -18.44 -24.14 -4.56
C ALA A 12 -17.37 -24.73 -3.62
N LEU A 13 -17.56 -26.01 -3.29
CA LEU A 13 -16.65 -26.93 -2.57
C LEU A 13 -16.49 -26.79 -1.05
N ALA A 14 -17.58 -27.05 -0.33
CA ALA A 14 -17.47 -27.76 0.95
C ALA A 14 -17.20 -29.25 0.69
N ALA A 15 -15.94 -29.63 0.54
CA ALA A 15 -15.51 -31.03 0.61
C ALA A 15 -14.75 -31.24 1.93
N VAL A 16 -15.45 -31.72 2.95
CA VAL A 16 -14.82 -32.22 4.18
C VAL A 16 -13.98 -33.44 3.81
N VAL A 17 -12.67 -33.24 3.63
CA VAL A 17 -11.71 -34.34 3.51
C VAL A 17 -11.21 -34.67 4.91
N VAL A 18 -11.80 -35.69 5.52
CA VAL A 18 -11.23 -36.34 6.70
C VAL A 18 -10.04 -37.18 6.25
N PHE A 19 -8.82 -36.65 6.34
CA PHE A 19 -7.61 -37.44 6.16
C PHE A 19 -7.30 -38.23 7.44
N CYS A 20 -7.80 -39.46 7.50
CA CYS A 20 -7.26 -40.47 8.41
C CYS A 20 -5.94 -40.99 7.82
N PHE A 21 -4.80 -40.38 8.19
CA PHE A 21 -3.50 -40.99 7.95
C PHE A 21 -3.24 -42.10 8.98
N ILE A 22 -3.32 -43.34 8.52
CA ILE A 22 -2.77 -44.49 9.24
C ILE A 22 -1.25 -44.42 9.09
N ALA A 23 -0.58 -44.19 10.22
CA ALA A 23 0.88 -44.23 10.35
C ALA A 23 1.47 -45.53 9.80
N GLY A 24 2.26 -45.40 8.73
CA GLY A 24 3.27 -46.38 8.33
C GLY A 24 4.63 -45.89 8.78
N CYS A 25 5.10 -46.40 9.93
CA CYS A 25 6.48 -46.19 10.37
C CYS A 25 7.45 -46.85 9.39
N THR A 26 8.21 -46.03 8.66
CA THR A 26 9.54 -46.40 8.18
C THR A 26 10.52 -45.39 8.74
N ASP A 27 11.23 -45.83 9.77
CA ASP A 27 12.27 -45.10 10.49
C ASP A 27 13.52 -45.02 9.61
N THR A 28 13.58 -43.99 8.75
CA THR A 28 14.82 -43.52 8.15
C THR A 28 15.30 -42.38 9.04
N GLY A 29 16.41 -42.60 9.76
CA GLY A 29 16.95 -41.65 10.73
C GLY A 29 17.00 -40.22 10.19
N ASN A 30 15.99 -39.43 10.55
CA ASN A 30 15.93 -38.00 10.28
C ASN A 30 16.78 -37.35 11.37
N VAL A 31 17.88 -36.72 10.98
CA VAL A 31 18.45 -35.65 11.80
C VAL A 31 17.36 -34.59 11.84
N SER A 32 16.71 -34.42 12.99
CA SER A 32 15.70 -33.37 13.16
C SER A 32 16.35 -32.03 12.85
N ASP A 33 15.81 -31.28 11.91
CA ASP A 33 16.24 -29.90 11.71
C ASP A 33 15.88 -29.12 12.97
N GLU A 34 16.90 -28.65 13.69
CA GLU A 34 16.72 -27.90 14.94
C GLU A 34 16.47 -26.41 14.65
N ASN A 35 16.62 -25.95 13.41
CA ASN A 35 16.33 -24.58 13.03
C ASN A 35 14.82 -24.29 13.07
N LEU A 36 14.48 -23.03 13.31
CA LEU A 36 13.16 -22.45 13.08
C LEU A 36 13.24 -21.55 11.85
N TYR A 37 12.25 -21.63 10.98
CA TYR A 37 12.16 -20.84 9.77
C TYR A 37 10.90 -19.98 9.80
N ILE A 38 11.04 -18.71 9.45
CA ILE A 38 9.94 -17.77 9.37
C ILE A 38 9.84 -17.25 7.95
N ILE A 39 8.80 -17.67 7.22
CA ILE A 39 8.41 -17.04 5.98
C ILE A 39 7.57 -15.82 6.32
N HIS A 40 7.90 -14.67 5.75
CA HIS A 40 7.14 -13.44 5.98
C HIS A 40 6.86 -12.63 4.73
N THR A 41 5.74 -11.93 4.78
CA THR A 41 5.27 -10.97 3.78
C THR A 41 4.72 -9.72 4.47
N ASN A 42 4.63 -8.62 3.72
CA ASN A 42 4.03 -7.38 4.15
C ASN A 42 3.52 -6.62 2.92
N ASP A 43 2.51 -5.77 3.08
CA ASP A 43 2.06 -4.83 2.06
C ASP A 43 1.76 -5.51 0.72
N VAL A 44 1.05 -6.65 0.77
CA VAL A 44 0.72 -7.42 -0.44
C VAL A 44 -0.28 -6.65 -1.30
N HIS A 45 -1.10 -5.77 -0.71
CA HIS A 45 -1.97 -4.85 -1.42
C HIS A 45 -2.83 -5.53 -2.51
N GLY A 46 -3.44 -6.68 -2.18
CA GLY A 46 -4.33 -7.41 -3.09
C GLY A 46 -3.68 -7.99 -4.33
N TYR A 47 -2.34 -7.97 -4.44
CA TYR A 47 -1.61 -8.52 -5.58
C TYR A 47 -1.54 -10.05 -5.51
N PHE A 48 -2.57 -10.72 -6.04
CA PHE A 48 -2.70 -12.18 -5.94
C PHE A 48 -1.71 -12.97 -6.81
N SER A 49 -1.56 -12.57 -8.08
CA SER A 49 -0.73 -13.27 -9.09
C SER A 49 0.43 -12.43 -9.62
N ASN A 50 0.55 -11.18 -9.21
CA ASN A 50 1.64 -10.30 -9.66
C ASN A 50 2.96 -10.66 -8.95
N ASN A 51 4.08 -10.37 -9.60
CA ASN A 51 5.42 -10.72 -9.12
C ASN A 51 5.53 -12.22 -8.80
N LEU A 52 5.72 -12.57 -7.53
CA LEU A 52 5.81 -13.96 -7.09
C LEU A 52 4.42 -14.59 -6.86
N GLY A 53 3.42 -13.77 -6.54
CA GLY A 53 2.07 -14.21 -6.19
C GLY A 53 2.00 -15.05 -4.91
N TYR A 54 0.80 -15.21 -4.35
CA TYR A 54 0.58 -16.07 -3.18
C TYR A 54 0.92 -17.55 -3.48
N THR A 55 0.86 -17.94 -4.75
CA THR A 55 1.19 -19.30 -5.22
C THR A 55 2.63 -19.69 -4.88
N SER A 56 3.58 -18.75 -5.03
CA SER A 56 4.98 -18.99 -4.67
C SER A 56 5.14 -19.05 -3.15
N VAL A 57 4.46 -18.17 -2.40
CA VAL A 57 4.49 -18.19 -0.92
C VAL A 57 4.03 -19.55 -0.40
N ALA A 58 2.87 -20.00 -0.87
CA ALA A 58 2.29 -21.29 -0.49
C ALA A 58 3.17 -22.47 -0.92
N ALA A 59 3.73 -22.44 -2.13
CA ALA A 59 4.63 -23.49 -2.60
C ALA A 59 5.90 -23.59 -1.75
N LEU A 60 6.48 -22.46 -1.35
CA LEU A 60 7.63 -22.44 -0.44
C LEU A 60 7.27 -23.02 0.92
N TYR A 61 6.15 -22.59 1.49
CA TYR A 61 5.68 -23.09 2.79
C TYR A 61 5.45 -24.61 2.76
N GLN A 62 4.71 -25.09 1.76
CA GLN A 62 4.45 -26.52 1.55
C GLN A 62 5.74 -27.32 1.35
N GLN A 63 6.66 -26.84 0.51
CA GLN A 63 7.95 -27.49 0.30
C GLN A 63 8.74 -27.63 1.61
N MET A 64 8.80 -26.56 2.42
CA MET A 64 9.51 -26.60 3.70
C MET A 64 8.84 -27.57 4.70
N GLN A 65 7.50 -27.65 4.71
CA GLN A 65 6.79 -28.65 5.50
C GLN A 65 7.09 -30.09 5.03
N GLU A 66 7.12 -30.34 3.72
CA GLU A 66 7.46 -31.65 3.14
C GLU A 66 8.91 -32.07 3.44
N GLU A 67 9.82 -31.10 3.51
CA GLU A 67 11.22 -31.30 3.94
C GLU A 67 11.36 -31.50 5.46
N GLY A 68 10.26 -31.44 6.22
CA GLY A 68 10.25 -31.62 7.67
C GLY A 68 10.84 -30.44 8.44
N LYS A 69 10.81 -29.23 7.86
CA LYS A 69 11.27 -27.99 8.51
C LYS A 69 10.26 -27.51 9.54
N ASN A 70 10.75 -26.92 10.62
CA ASN A 70 9.91 -26.16 11.55
C ASN A 70 9.68 -24.78 10.94
N VAL A 71 8.61 -24.60 10.18
CA VAL A 71 8.36 -23.37 9.42
C VAL A 71 7.07 -22.69 9.87
N LEU A 72 7.12 -21.37 10.03
CA LEU A 72 5.96 -20.51 10.25
C LEU A 72 5.76 -19.56 9.06
N LEU A 73 4.52 -19.31 8.68
CA LEU A 73 4.15 -18.32 7.66
C LEU A 73 3.37 -17.17 8.29
N LEU A 74 3.94 -15.96 8.23
CA LEU A 74 3.46 -14.76 8.93
C LEU A 74 3.28 -13.58 7.95
N ASP A 75 2.35 -12.69 8.22
CA ASP A 75 2.14 -11.47 7.41
C ASP A 75 2.07 -10.21 8.28
N ALA A 76 2.71 -9.13 7.83
CA ALA A 76 2.77 -7.88 8.56
C ALA A 76 1.72 -6.84 8.14
N GLY A 77 0.57 -7.25 7.57
CA GLY A 77 -0.57 -6.37 7.29
C GLY A 77 -0.55 -5.71 5.91
N ASP A 78 -1.60 -4.93 5.63
CA ASP A 78 -1.94 -4.30 4.35
C ASP A 78 -2.12 -5.31 3.20
N PHE A 79 -3.07 -6.23 3.37
CA PHE A 79 -3.43 -7.22 2.35
C PHE A 79 -4.80 -6.96 1.70
N ILE A 80 -5.69 -6.15 2.31
CA ILE A 80 -7.08 -5.97 1.82
C ILE A 80 -7.34 -4.76 0.90
N GLN A 81 -6.35 -3.93 0.61
CA GLN A 81 -6.43 -2.78 -0.31
C GLN A 81 -5.53 -3.02 -1.51
N GLY A 82 -5.74 -2.36 -2.65
CA GLY A 82 -4.70 -2.18 -3.67
C GLY A 82 -5.18 -2.49 -5.06
N THR A 83 -5.50 -3.75 -5.34
CA THR A 83 -6.01 -4.14 -6.66
C THR A 83 -7.52 -3.93 -6.79
N VAL A 84 -8.02 -3.86 -8.03
CA VAL A 84 -9.47 -3.87 -8.28
C VAL A 84 -10.09 -5.16 -7.76
N GLU A 85 -9.35 -6.27 -7.85
CA GLU A 85 -9.71 -7.59 -7.35
C GLU A 85 -10.06 -7.60 -5.87
N VAL A 86 -9.22 -7.02 -5.01
CA VAL A 86 -9.48 -7.01 -3.57
C VAL A 86 -10.50 -5.94 -3.18
N LYS A 87 -10.54 -4.80 -3.90
CA LYS A 87 -11.57 -3.77 -3.71
C LYS A 87 -12.97 -4.29 -4.03
N ALA A 88 -13.12 -5.06 -5.10
CA ALA A 88 -14.41 -5.57 -5.56
C ALA A 88 -15.09 -6.50 -4.54
N THR A 89 -14.29 -7.13 -3.68
CA THR A 89 -14.72 -8.07 -2.64
C THR A 89 -14.57 -7.47 -1.24
N GLN A 90 -14.13 -6.21 -1.12
CA GLN A 90 -13.87 -5.55 0.15
C GLN A 90 -12.96 -6.39 1.07
N GLY A 91 -11.90 -7.00 0.53
CA GLY A 91 -10.95 -7.80 1.31
C GLY A 91 -11.25 -9.29 1.44
N GLU A 92 -12.48 -9.75 1.17
CA GLU A 92 -12.86 -11.16 1.33
C GLU A 92 -11.96 -12.10 0.49
N SER A 93 -11.56 -11.66 -0.71
CA SER A 93 -10.67 -12.46 -1.57
C SER A 93 -9.24 -12.58 -1.04
N ALA A 94 -8.74 -11.55 -0.35
CA ALA A 94 -7.42 -11.60 0.27
C ALA A 94 -7.41 -12.51 1.52
N VAL A 95 -8.46 -12.46 2.34
CA VAL A 95 -8.61 -13.41 3.46
C VAL A 95 -8.65 -14.84 2.94
N HIS A 96 -9.45 -15.11 1.91
CA HIS A 96 -9.58 -16.45 1.35
C HIS A 96 -8.26 -16.99 0.79
N ILE A 97 -7.50 -16.19 0.03
CA ILE A 97 -6.23 -16.64 -0.55
C ILE A 97 -5.15 -16.84 0.52
N MET A 98 -5.17 -16.07 1.60
CA MET A 98 -4.28 -16.27 2.75
C MET A 98 -4.61 -17.54 3.53
N ASN A 99 -5.90 -17.86 3.70
CA ASN A 99 -6.31 -19.16 4.26
C ASN A 99 -5.78 -20.32 3.40
N LEU A 100 -5.94 -20.24 2.08
CA LEU A 100 -5.41 -21.25 1.14
C LEU A 100 -3.88 -21.37 1.19
N ALA A 101 -3.17 -20.25 1.34
CA ALA A 101 -1.71 -20.23 1.42
C ALA A 101 -1.16 -20.81 2.73
N GLY A 102 -1.98 -20.91 3.78
CA GLY A 102 -1.60 -21.49 5.07
C GLY A 102 -0.91 -20.50 6.01
N TYR A 103 -1.26 -19.21 5.94
CA TYR A 103 -0.79 -18.25 6.95
C TYR A 103 -1.20 -18.70 8.35
N GLN A 104 -0.41 -18.31 9.35
CA GLN A 104 -0.64 -18.71 10.74
C GLN A 104 -0.88 -17.52 11.66
N VAL A 105 -0.23 -16.38 11.40
CA VAL A 105 -0.46 -15.13 12.12
C VAL A 105 -0.35 -13.96 11.15
N SER A 106 -1.25 -13.00 11.27
CA SER A 106 -1.04 -11.65 10.74
C SER A 106 -1.49 -10.58 11.71
N VAL A 107 -1.21 -9.33 11.36
CA VAL A 107 -1.62 -8.13 12.08
C VAL A 107 -2.43 -7.22 11.14
N PRO A 108 -3.31 -6.35 11.67
CA PRO A 108 -3.84 -5.26 10.87
C PRO A 108 -2.70 -4.30 10.50
N GLY A 109 -2.70 -3.85 9.27
CA GLY A 109 -2.12 -2.59 8.83
C GLY A 109 -3.19 -1.50 8.73
N ASN A 110 -2.79 -0.33 8.22
CA ASN A 110 -3.69 0.81 8.16
C ASN A 110 -4.85 0.57 7.19
N HIS A 111 -4.61 -0.20 6.14
CA HIS A 111 -5.61 -0.48 5.11
C HIS A 111 -6.62 -1.55 5.51
N GLU A 112 -6.36 -2.33 6.57
CA GLU A 112 -7.38 -3.24 7.11
C GLU A 112 -8.62 -2.52 7.63
N PHE A 113 -8.52 -1.22 7.89
CA PHE A 113 -9.62 -0.37 8.32
C PHE A 113 -10.39 0.31 7.19
N ASP A 114 -9.98 0.20 5.91
CA ASP A 114 -10.56 0.95 4.78
C ASP A 114 -12.06 0.69 4.52
N TYR A 115 -12.62 -0.37 5.11
CA TYR A 115 -14.04 -0.71 5.01
C TYR A 115 -14.77 -0.63 6.36
N GLY A 116 -14.15 0.00 7.35
CA GLY A 116 -14.68 0.18 8.70
C GLY A 116 -14.40 -0.99 9.64
N LEU A 117 -14.35 -0.68 10.93
CA LEU A 117 -14.09 -1.67 11.98
C LEU A 117 -15.06 -2.86 11.94
N ASP A 118 -16.36 -2.63 11.77
CA ASP A 118 -17.36 -3.71 11.77
C ASP A 118 -17.06 -4.75 10.68
N HIS A 119 -16.75 -4.31 9.46
CA HIS A 119 -16.40 -5.20 8.35
C HIS A 119 -15.07 -5.92 8.59
N LEU A 120 -14.08 -5.23 9.16
CA LEU A 120 -12.81 -5.86 9.55
C LEU A 120 -13.04 -6.98 10.59
N LEU A 121 -13.95 -6.79 11.54
CA LEU A 121 -14.30 -7.83 12.53
C LEU A 121 -15.05 -9.00 11.89
N GLU A 122 -15.87 -8.77 10.86
CA GLU A 122 -16.50 -9.83 10.05
C GLU A 122 -15.43 -10.63 9.28
N LEU A 123 -14.52 -9.95 8.56
CA LEU A 123 -13.41 -10.60 7.85
C LEU A 123 -12.52 -11.42 8.79
N ARG A 124 -12.21 -10.88 9.98
CA ARG A 124 -11.43 -11.58 11.00
C ARG A 124 -12.06 -12.92 11.37
N ASP A 125 -13.38 -12.99 11.45
CA ASP A 125 -14.09 -14.23 11.81
C ASP A 125 -14.04 -15.29 10.68
N GLU A 126 -13.59 -14.91 9.48
CA GLU A 126 -13.35 -15.80 8.33
C GLU A 126 -11.87 -16.23 8.19
N MET A 127 -10.95 -15.68 8.98
CA MET A 127 -9.52 -16.02 8.93
C MET A 127 -9.23 -17.36 9.63
N ASP A 128 -8.50 -18.25 8.97
CA ASP A 128 -8.00 -19.51 9.54
C ASP A 128 -6.69 -19.33 10.36
N PHE A 129 -6.23 -18.07 10.46
CA PHE A 129 -5.01 -17.66 11.14
C PHE A 129 -5.27 -16.67 12.27
N ALA A 130 -4.31 -16.52 13.18
CA ALA A 130 -4.43 -15.57 14.27
C ALA A 130 -4.27 -14.13 13.74
N PHE A 131 -5.24 -13.26 14.04
CA PHE A 131 -5.19 -11.83 13.72
C PHE A 131 -5.05 -11.02 15.01
N ILE A 132 -3.85 -10.47 15.25
CA ILE A 132 -3.45 -9.96 16.56
C ILE A 132 -2.97 -8.50 16.51
N SER A 133 -3.24 -7.74 17.56
CA SER A 133 -2.64 -6.43 17.80
C SER A 133 -2.78 -6.03 19.27
N ALA A 134 -1.68 -5.55 19.86
CA ALA A 134 -1.60 -5.20 21.27
C ALA A 134 -1.89 -3.72 21.57
N ASN A 135 -1.99 -2.87 20.55
CA ASN A 135 -2.05 -1.41 20.73
C ASN A 135 -3.31 -0.75 20.16
N ILE A 136 -4.33 -1.54 19.80
CA ILE A 136 -5.61 -1.04 19.26
C ILE A 136 -6.71 -1.25 20.29
N PHE A 137 -7.32 -0.14 20.72
CA PHE A 137 -8.33 -0.12 21.77
C PHE A 137 -9.66 0.39 21.22
N TYR A 138 -10.77 -0.09 21.79
CA TYR A 138 -12.06 0.58 21.56
C TYR A 138 -12.00 1.98 22.17
N LYS A 139 -12.45 2.98 21.40
CA LYS A 139 -12.26 4.39 21.71
C LYS A 139 -12.68 4.78 23.11
N GLY A 140 -11.79 5.48 23.82
CA GLY A 140 -12.00 5.95 25.18
C GLY A 140 -12.05 4.83 26.23
N THR A 141 -11.52 3.64 25.93
CA THR A 141 -11.48 2.50 26.85
C THR A 141 -10.11 1.80 26.84
N ASP A 142 -9.81 1.01 27.88
CA ASP A 142 -8.64 0.13 27.93
C ASP A 142 -8.91 -1.26 27.33
N LYS A 143 -10.04 -1.44 26.62
CA LYS A 143 -10.42 -2.73 26.04
C LYS A 143 -9.79 -2.86 24.66
N LEU A 144 -8.95 -3.87 24.47
CA LEU A 144 -8.39 -4.20 23.16
C LEU A 144 -9.46 -4.64 22.16
N VAL A 145 -9.26 -4.27 20.90
CA VAL A 145 -10.08 -4.72 19.76
C VAL A 145 -9.73 -6.16 19.38
N PHE A 146 -8.44 -6.49 19.36
CA PHE A 146 -7.90 -7.79 18.99
C PHE A 146 -7.20 -8.47 20.17
N GLN A 147 -6.87 -9.75 20.01
CA GLN A 147 -5.95 -10.40 20.95
C GLN A 147 -4.55 -9.80 20.76
N PRO A 148 -3.78 -9.55 21.84
CA PRO A 148 -2.50 -8.87 21.72
C PRO A 148 -1.37 -9.78 21.20
N ASN A 149 -1.45 -11.08 21.50
CA ASN A 149 -0.40 -12.05 21.23
C ASN A 149 -0.95 -13.48 21.00
N THR A 150 -0.06 -14.35 20.52
CA THR A 150 -0.26 -15.80 20.44
C THR A 150 1.05 -16.52 20.75
N ILE A 151 0.96 -17.81 21.10
CA ILE A 151 2.10 -18.69 21.35
C ILE A 151 1.98 -19.90 20.44
N ILE A 152 3.04 -20.20 19.68
CA ILE A 152 3.12 -21.36 18.79
C ILE A 152 4.22 -22.30 19.27
N GLU A 153 3.87 -23.57 19.46
CA GLU A 153 4.84 -24.64 19.75
C GLU A 153 5.11 -25.45 18.48
N ILE A 154 6.36 -25.48 18.01
CA ILE A 154 6.77 -26.17 16.78
C ILE A 154 8.19 -26.70 16.90
N GLY A 155 8.42 -27.98 16.60
CA GLY A 155 9.77 -28.56 16.62
C GLY A 155 10.49 -28.51 17.96
N GLY A 156 9.77 -28.37 19.08
CA GLY A 156 10.36 -28.15 20.40
C GLY A 156 10.65 -26.67 20.73
N HIS A 157 10.44 -25.76 19.79
CA HIS A 157 10.46 -24.31 20.01
C HIS A 157 9.14 -23.84 20.58
N LYS A 158 9.18 -22.93 21.56
CA LYS A 158 8.02 -22.17 22.05
C LYS A 158 8.19 -20.71 21.65
N VAL A 159 7.45 -20.29 20.63
CA VAL A 159 7.57 -18.99 19.97
C VAL A 159 6.44 -18.09 20.47
N GLY A 160 6.79 -16.97 21.11
CA GLY A 160 5.84 -15.92 21.46
C GLY A 160 5.75 -14.89 20.35
N ILE A 161 4.53 -14.55 19.93
CA ILE A 161 4.30 -13.61 18.83
C ILE A 161 3.31 -12.56 19.29
N PHE A 162 3.66 -11.28 19.20
CA PHE A 162 2.73 -10.17 19.46
C PHE A 162 2.65 -9.21 18.29
N GLY A 163 1.50 -8.55 18.14
CA GLY A 163 1.21 -7.65 17.03
C GLY A 163 1.23 -6.18 17.43
N LEU A 164 1.68 -5.30 16.54
CA LEU A 164 1.58 -3.84 16.68
C LEU A 164 1.15 -3.20 15.37
N GLU A 165 0.39 -2.13 15.46
CA GLU A 165 -0.17 -1.39 14.32
C GLU A 165 0.18 0.10 14.41
N THR A 166 0.35 0.78 13.28
CA THR A 166 0.79 2.19 13.26
C THR A 166 -0.30 3.16 13.76
N PRO A 167 0.01 4.04 14.72
CA PRO A 167 -0.91 5.12 15.10
C PRO A 167 -1.24 6.10 13.97
N ASP A 168 -0.47 6.07 12.87
CA ASP A 168 -0.72 6.88 11.67
C ASP A 168 -2.09 6.55 11.06
N THR A 169 -2.64 5.36 11.30
CA THR A 169 -3.97 4.92 10.83
C THR A 169 -5.11 5.84 11.25
N ALA A 170 -4.97 6.51 12.40
CA ALA A 170 -5.92 7.53 12.84
C ALA A 170 -6.05 8.71 11.86
N VAL A 171 -5.06 8.91 10.98
CA VAL A 171 -5.03 10.00 10.01
C VAL A 171 -4.89 9.52 8.56
N THR A 172 -4.26 8.38 8.29
CA THR A 172 -4.07 7.83 6.94
C THR A 172 -5.26 7.07 6.40
N THR A 173 -6.18 6.64 7.27
CA THR A 173 -7.45 6.01 6.89
C THR A 173 -8.60 7.01 7.02
N TYR A 174 -9.68 6.81 6.28
CA TYR A 174 -10.85 7.69 6.37
C TYR A 174 -11.38 7.72 7.81
N TYR A 175 -11.49 8.93 8.38
CA TYR A 175 -11.69 9.11 9.82
C TYR A 175 -12.95 8.42 10.39
N LYS A 176 -13.99 8.19 9.57
CA LYS A 176 -15.20 7.48 10.01
C LYS A 176 -14.96 6.00 10.19
N ASP A 177 -14.07 5.42 9.38
CA ASP A 177 -13.81 3.98 9.40
C ASP A 177 -12.98 3.56 10.63
N VAL A 178 -12.30 4.53 11.24
CA VAL A 178 -11.51 4.40 12.47
C VAL A 178 -12.12 5.20 13.64
N GLU A 179 -13.36 5.67 13.53
CA GLU A 179 -13.93 6.59 14.54
C GLU A 179 -14.15 5.94 15.91
N ASP A 180 -14.21 4.61 15.95
CA ASP A 180 -14.48 3.78 17.12
C ASP A 180 -13.23 3.15 17.76
N VAL A 181 -12.03 3.46 17.26
CA VAL A 181 -10.77 2.93 17.78
C VAL A 181 -9.78 4.02 18.18
N ASP A 182 -8.93 3.70 19.16
CA ASP A 182 -7.76 4.46 19.54
C ASP A 182 -6.50 3.60 19.34
N PHE A 183 -5.43 4.21 18.84
CA PHE A 183 -4.14 3.58 18.60
C PHE A 183 -3.10 4.12 19.58
N ALA A 184 -2.52 3.26 20.43
CA ALA A 184 -1.49 3.72 21.35
C ALA A 184 -0.19 4.06 20.60
N SER A 185 0.42 5.19 20.97
CA SER A 185 1.54 5.81 20.26
C SER A 185 2.67 6.22 21.21
N GLY A 186 3.86 6.49 20.65
CA GLY A 186 5.03 6.96 21.38
C GLY A 186 5.40 6.08 22.57
N GLU A 187 5.62 6.69 23.73
CA GLU A 187 6.02 5.97 24.94
C GLU A 187 5.00 4.91 25.40
N ASP A 188 3.70 5.11 25.13
CA ASP A 188 2.68 4.11 25.46
C ASP A 188 2.78 2.87 24.56
N LEU A 189 3.08 3.07 23.26
CA LEU A 189 3.35 1.97 22.33
C LEU A 189 4.56 1.15 22.80
N TYR A 190 5.64 1.82 23.20
CA TYR A 190 6.85 1.14 23.68
C TYR A 190 6.59 0.37 24.98
N ARG A 191 5.86 0.97 25.91
CA ARG A 191 5.45 0.32 27.16
C ARG A 191 4.62 -0.93 26.89
N ILE A 192 3.63 -0.84 26.00
CA ILE A 192 2.78 -1.99 25.61
C ILE A 192 3.64 -3.10 25.01
N ALA A 193 4.57 -2.78 24.13
CA ALA A 193 5.48 -3.76 23.53
C ALA A 193 6.35 -4.44 24.61
N GLN A 194 6.89 -3.69 25.57
CA GLN A 194 7.65 -4.27 26.68
C GLN A 194 6.78 -5.19 27.55
N GLU A 195 5.53 -4.81 27.85
CA GLU A 195 4.58 -5.64 28.59
C GLU A 195 4.30 -6.98 27.87
N GLN A 196 4.21 -6.97 26.53
CA GLN A 196 4.06 -8.20 25.75
C GLN A 196 5.31 -9.09 25.82
N VAL A 197 6.50 -8.49 25.69
CA VAL A 197 7.77 -9.22 25.81
C VAL A 197 7.88 -9.88 27.19
N ASP A 198 7.60 -9.14 28.26
CA ASP A 198 7.67 -9.64 29.63
C ASP A 198 6.68 -10.78 29.88
N TYR A 199 5.44 -10.65 29.37
CA TYR A 199 4.43 -11.69 29.44
C TYR A 199 4.87 -12.97 28.73
N LEU A 200 5.34 -12.87 27.48
CA LEU A 200 5.74 -14.03 26.67
C LEU A 200 7.00 -14.71 27.24
N LYS A 201 7.97 -13.96 27.77
CA LYS A 201 9.09 -14.53 28.54
C LYS A 201 8.61 -15.26 29.79
N GLY A 202 7.62 -14.70 30.50
CA GLY A 202 7.00 -15.31 31.67
C GLY A 202 6.31 -16.65 31.35
N GLU A 203 5.71 -16.76 30.16
CA GLU A 203 5.13 -18.01 29.63
C GLU A 203 6.20 -19.01 29.14
N GLY A 204 7.49 -18.66 29.19
CA GLY A 204 8.61 -19.52 28.84
C GLY A 204 8.89 -19.59 27.33
N CYS A 205 8.45 -18.60 26.55
CA CYS A 205 8.84 -18.49 25.15
C CYS A 205 10.35 -18.25 25.04
N GLY A 206 11.01 -19.06 24.22
CA GLY A 206 12.46 -18.95 23.98
C GLY A 206 12.81 -18.01 22.82
N ILE A 207 11.81 -17.67 22.00
CA ILE A 207 11.91 -16.75 20.86
C ILE A 207 10.70 -15.83 20.93
N ILE A 208 10.93 -14.52 20.80
CA ILE A 208 9.88 -13.50 20.78
C ILE A 208 9.93 -12.73 19.46
N ILE A 209 8.83 -12.83 18.72
CA ILE A 209 8.62 -12.15 17.44
C ILE A 209 7.61 -11.02 17.65
N CYS A 210 7.97 -9.81 17.25
CA CYS A 210 7.02 -8.74 17.03
C CYS A 210 6.66 -8.72 15.54
N ILE A 211 5.37 -8.84 15.22
CA ILE A 211 4.87 -8.50 13.87
C ILE A 211 4.31 -7.08 13.98
N GLY A 212 4.93 -6.13 13.30
CA GLY A 212 4.52 -4.73 13.30
C GLY A 212 4.08 -4.26 11.92
N HIS A 213 3.08 -3.40 11.88
CA HIS A 213 2.79 -2.57 10.71
C HIS A 213 3.14 -1.11 11.03
N LEU A 214 4.40 -0.86 11.43
CA LEU A 214 4.85 0.45 11.93
C LEU A 214 5.64 1.23 10.87
N GLY A 215 6.41 0.50 10.06
CA GLY A 215 7.30 1.05 9.06
C GLY A 215 8.54 1.74 9.61
N VAL A 216 9.39 2.17 8.67
CA VAL A 216 10.66 2.86 8.96
C VAL A 216 10.74 4.28 8.39
N SER A 217 9.66 4.74 7.74
CA SER A 217 9.57 6.08 7.15
C SER A 217 9.67 7.16 8.22
N GLU A 218 10.47 8.20 7.99
CA GLU A 218 10.65 9.33 8.93
C GLU A 218 9.33 10.02 9.31
N ASN A 219 8.30 9.95 8.45
CA ASN A 219 6.99 10.52 8.70
C ASN A 219 6.23 9.82 9.83
N SER A 220 6.53 8.55 10.07
CA SER A 220 5.89 7.74 11.10
C SER A 220 6.58 7.91 12.46
N LYS A 221 7.54 8.84 12.60
CA LYS A 221 8.16 9.17 13.90
C LYS A 221 7.11 9.72 14.89
N PRO A 222 7.15 9.32 16.17
CA PRO A 222 8.13 8.45 16.81
C PRO A 222 7.71 6.96 16.83
N ASN A 223 6.78 6.52 15.99
CA ASN A 223 6.13 5.21 16.10
C ASN A 223 6.76 4.11 15.24
N ARG A 224 7.96 4.34 14.68
CA ARG A 224 8.60 3.39 13.77
C ARG A 224 9.16 2.19 14.53
N SER A 225 9.34 1.06 13.85
CA SER A 225 10.09 -0.08 14.41
C SER A 225 11.49 0.33 14.89
N THR A 226 12.16 1.21 14.14
CA THR A 226 13.49 1.77 14.50
C THR A 226 13.49 2.76 15.67
N ASP A 227 12.34 3.31 16.05
CA ASP A 227 12.20 4.14 17.25
C ASP A 227 11.79 3.29 18.47
N LEU A 228 11.00 2.24 18.26
CA LEU A 228 10.50 1.34 19.30
C LEU A 228 11.58 0.39 19.82
N VAL A 229 12.29 -0.31 18.93
CA VAL A 229 13.26 -1.35 19.32
C VAL A 229 14.35 -0.86 20.29
N PRO A 230 14.89 0.37 20.18
CA PRO A 230 15.81 0.92 21.18
C PRO A 230 15.25 1.01 22.61
N ASN A 231 13.93 1.04 22.77
CA ASN A 231 13.23 1.23 24.04
C ASN A 231 12.59 -0.06 24.60
N VAL A 232 12.72 -1.19 23.90
CA VAL A 232 12.10 -2.47 24.27
C VAL A 232 13.13 -3.60 24.26
N GLU A 233 13.35 -4.23 25.42
CA GLU A 233 14.36 -5.28 25.59
C GLU A 233 13.75 -6.68 25.47
N GLY A 234 14.25 -7.46 24.49
CA GLY A 234 13.93 -8.88 24.36
C GLY A 234 13.05 -9.29 23.20
N ILE A 235 12.92 -8.44 22.19
CA ILE A 235 12.42 -8.82 20.88
C ILE A 235 13.60 -9.44 20.12
N ASP A 236 13.47 -10.69 19.65
CA ASP A 236 14.52 -11.32 18.84
C ASP A 236 14.38 -10.93 17.35
N LEU A 237 13.14 -10.97 16.85
CA LEU A 237 12.78 -10.66 15.48
C LEU A 237 11.64 -9.64 15.43
N PHE A 238 11.80 -8.59 14.62
CA PHE A 238 10.74 -7.65 14.26
C PHE A 238 10.44 -7.77 12.77
N ILE A 239 9.27 -8.27 12.41
CA ILE A 239 8.77 -8.33 11.03
C ILE A 239 7.91 -7.09 10.82
N ASP A 240 8.33 -6.19 9.93
CA ASP A 240 7.69 -4.88 9.75
C ASP A 240 7.02 -4.74 8.37
N GLY A 241 6.15 -3.73 8.22
CA GLY A 241 5.43 -3.37 6.99
C GLY A 241 5.34 -1.86 6.77
N HIS A 242 4.22 -1.38 6.24
CA HIS A 242 3.78 0.01 6.08
C HIS A 242 4.57 0.87 5.10
N SER A 243 5.90 0.86 5.21
CA SER A 243 6.79 1.77 4.47
C SER A 243 7.23 1.25 3.10
N HIS A 244 6.86 0.02 2.75
CA HIS A 244 7.23 -0.68 1.49
C HIS A 244 8.75 -0.79 1.28
N THR A 245 9.51 -0.76 2.36
CA THR A 245 10.97 -0.77 2.38
C THR A 245 11.50 -2.17 2.09
N VAL A 246 12.48 -2.28 1.19
CA VAL A 246 13.20 -3.54 0.94
C VAL A 246 14.45 -3.58 1.83
N LEU A 247 14.43 -4.37 2.91
CA LEU A 247 15.58 -4.58 3.79
C LEU A 247 16.30 -5.88 3.42
N LYS A 248 17.21 -5.82 2.45
CA LYS A 248 17.83 -7.01 1.83
C LYS A 248 18.45 -8.03 2.80
N GLU A 249 19.05 -7.56 3.88
CA GLU A 249 19.69 -8.39 4.91
C GLU A 249 19.05 -8.14 6.29
N GLY A 250 17.88 -7.48 6.31
CA GLY A 250 17.33 -6.87 7.51
C GLY A 250 18.17 -5.67 8.01
N THR A 251 17.84 -5.17 9.20
CA THR A 251 18.61 -4.16 9.93
C THR A 251 18.62 -4.55 11.39
N VAL A 252 19.81 -4.63 11.99
CA VAL A 252 19.95 -4.94 13.42
C VAL A 252 19.95 -3.64 14.22
N VAL A 253 19.04 -3.55 15.19
CA VAL A 253 18.99 -2.47 16.17
C VAL A 253 19.06 -3.11 17.55
N ASN A 254 20.07 -2.74 18.34
CA ASN A 254 20.49 -3.50 19.52
C ASN A 254 20.76 -4.98 19.15
N ASP A 255 19.98 -5.91 19.71
CA ASP A 255 20.09 -7.35 19.44
C ASP A 255 18.90 -7.87 18.62
N THR A 256 18.00 -6.98 18.17
CA THR A 256 16.80 -7.34 17.39
C THR A 256 17.06 -7.22 15.90
N LEU A 257 16.71 -8.25 15.13
CA LEU A 257 16.70 -8.19 13.67
C LEU A 257 15.36 -7.60 13.18
N ILE A 258 15.39 -6.48 12.45
CA ILE A 258 14.22 -5.89 11.79
C ILE A 258 14.22 -6.28 10.30
N VAL A 259 13.11 -6.82 9.79
CA VAL A 259 12.99 -7.30 8.40
C VAL A 259 11.75 -6.72 7.70
N GLN A 260 11.82 -6.57 6.37
CA GLN A 260 10.72 -6.10 5.51
C GLN A 260 11.00 -6.49 4.05
N THR A 261 9.97 -6.89 3.30
CA THR A 261 10.12 -7.48 1.96
C THR A 261 9.74 -6.54 0.81
N GLY A 262 9.43 -5.28 1.10
CA GLY A 262 8.92 -4.33 0.11
C GLY A 262 7.41 -4.35 0.05
N THR A 263 6.82 -4.61 -1.12
CA THR A 263 5.36 -4.60 -1.34
C THR A 263 5.00 -5.49 -2.54
N ALA A 264 3.73 -5.90 -2.64
CA ALA A 264 3.15 -6.60 -3.77
C ALA A 264 3.85 -7.93 -4.09
N LEU A 265 4.34 -8.63 -3.06
CA LEU A 265 5.10 -9.89 -3.20
C LEU A 265 6.27 -9.78 -4.18
N LYS A 266 6.93 -8.61 -4.21
CA LYS A 266 8.18 -8.45 -4.95
C LYS A 266 9.27 -9.38 -4.42
N TYR A 267 9.28 -9.57 -3.10
CA TYR A 267 10.10 -10.55 -2.41
C TYR A 267 9.26 -11.36 -1.43
N ILE A 268 9.70 -12.58 -1.14
CA ILE A 268 9.24 -13.37 0.01
C ILE A 268 10.40 -13.37 1.02
N GLY A 269 10.12 -13.03 2.26
CA GLY A 269 11.12 -13.03 3.32
C GLY A 269 11.27 -14.42 3.92
N LEU A 270 12.51 -14.81 4.21
CA LEU A 270 12.83 -16.06 4.90
C LEU A 270 13.89 -15.81 5.97
N VAL A 271 13.45 -15.76 7.24
CA VAL A 271 14.35 -15.73 8.39
C VAL A 271 14.68 -17.16 8.80
N THR A 272 15.96 -17.49 8.91
CA THR A 272 16.41 -18.71 9.58
C THR A 272 16.91 -18.37 10.97
N ILE A 273 16.38 -19.06 11.98
CA ILE A 273 16.81 -18.98 13.38
C ILE A 273 17.49 -20.29 13.75
N THR A 274 18.78 -20.22 14.05
CA THR A 274 19.60 -21.39 14.40
C THR A 274 19.56 -21.69 15.90
N PRO A 275 19.89 -22.92 16.34
CA PRO A 275 19.85 -23.31 17.76
C PRO A 275 20.74 -22.48 18.69
N ASP A 276 21.78 -21.84 18.16
CA ASP A 276 22.65 -20.92 18.89
C ASP A 276 22.13 -19.48 18.96
N GLY A 277 20.93 -19.23 18.43
CA GLY A 277 20.23 -17.95 18.50
C GLY A 277 20.62 -16.96 17.41
N ASN A 278 21.30 -17.38 16.33
CA ASN A 278 21.58 -16.48 15.22
C ASN A 278 20.37 -16.41 14.28
N LEU A 279 20.02 -15.18 13.87
CA LEU A 279 18.97 -14.90 12.90
C LEU A 279 19.59 -14.40 11.60
N THR A 280 19.14 -14.90 10.46
CA THR A 280 19.58 -14.43 9.14
C THR A 280 18.38 -14.31 8.21
N GLU A 281 18.21 -13.13 7.61
CA GLU A 281 17.20 -12.84 6.60
C GLU A 281 17.68 -13.23 5.20
N THR A 282 16.79 -13.78 4.38
CA THR A 282 16.99 -13.97 2.94
C THR A 282 15.74 -13.54 2.19
N LEU A 283 15.88 -12.60 1.25
CA LEU A 283 14.81 -12.25 0.33
C LEU A 283 14.83 -13.15 -0.91
N ILE A 284 13.74 -13.87 -1.12
CA ILE A 284 13.49 -14.69 -2.30
C ILE A 284 12.85 -13.82 -3.38
N ASP A 285 13.45 -13.79 -4.57
CA ASP A 285 13.07 -12.93 -5.69
C ASP A 285 12.66 -13.70 -6.95
N LYS A 286 12.48 -15.01 -6.81
CA LYS A 286 12.07 -15.94 -7.87
C LYS A 286 11.00 -16.88 -7.35
N SER A 287 10.12 -17.30 -8.26
CA SER A 287 9.07 -18.27 -7.95
C SER A 287 9.69 -19.55 -7.38
N THR A 288 9.04 -20.06 -6.34
CA THR A 288 9.37 -21.26 -5.57
C THR A 288 8.48 -22.44 -5.93
N GLY A 289 7.57 -22.27 -6.89
CA GLY A 289 6.59 -23.26 -7.30
C GLY A 289 5.20 -22.63 -7.44
N ASN A 290 4.24 -23.48 -7.81
CA ASN A 290 2.85 -23.10 -7.99
C ASN A 290 1.95 -24.04 -7.18
N VAL A 291 0.85 -23.49 -6.67
CA VAL A 291 -0.24 -24.20 -6.00
C VAL A 291 -1.51 -23.99 -6.82
N ASP A 292 -1.97 -25.03 -7.51
CA ASP A 292 -3.07 -24.96 -8.50
C ASP A 292 -4.34 -24.30 -7.95
N GLU A 293 -4.71 -24.58 -6.70
CA GLU A 293 -5.91 -24.03 -6.06
C GLU A 293 -5.84 -22.50 -5.88
N ILE A 294 -4.66 -21.97 -5.54
CA ILE A 294 -4.43 -20.52 -5.40
C ILE A 294 -4.44 -19.85 -6.77
N ASP A 295 -3.80 -20.47 -7.76
CA ASP A 295 -3.78 -19.95 -9.14
C ASP A 295 -5.18 -19.93 -9.74
N GLU A 296 -5.98 -20.98 -9.51
CA GLU A 296 -7.37 -21.06 -9.96
C GLU A 296 -8.24 -19.98 -9.27
N PHE A 297 -8.10 -19.82 -7.95
CA PHE A 297 -8.82 -18.79 -7.22
C PHE A 297 -8.49 -17.38 -7.73
N ALA A 298 -7.20 -17.06 -7.87
CA ALA A 298 -6.76 -15.75 -8.36
C ALA A 298 -7.25 -15.47 -9.79
N ALA A 299 -7.21 -16.48 -10.67
CA ALA A 299 -7.75 -16.38 -12.02
C ALA A 299 -9.28 -16.14 -12.02
N ASN A 300 -10.02 -16.80 -11.14
CA ASN A 300 -11.47 -16.65 -11.02
C ASN A 300 -11.85 -15.25 -10.51
N ILE A 301 -11.15 -14.70 -9.52
CA ILE A 301 -11.39 -13.35 -9.03
C ILE A 301 -11.08 -12.31 -10.12
N SER A 302 -9.96 -12.48 -10.84
CA SER A 302 -9.64 -11.57 -11.94
C SER A 302 -10.67 -11.65 -13.07
N ALA A 303 -11.16 -12.85 -13.40
CA ALA A 303 -12.24 -13.00 -14.38
C ALA A 303 -13.54 -12.32 -13.92
N TYR A 304 -13.89 -12.45 -12.64
CA TYR A 304 -15.07 -11.81 -12.05
C TYR A 304 -14.99 -10.28 -12.09
N THR A 305 -13.83 -9.69 -11.76
CA THR A 305 -13.65 -8.23 -11.80
C THR A 305 -13.65 -7.71 -13.23
N HIS A 306 -13.05 -8.43 -14.18
CA HIS A 306 -13.16 -8.08 -15.60
C HIS A 306 -14.58 -8.20 -16.13
N GLU A 307 -15.38 -9.18 -15.70
CA GLU A 307 -16.80 -9.25 -16.08
C GLU A 307 -17.60 -8.08 -15.48
N THR A 308 -17.29 -7.71 -14.24
CA THR A 308 -18.01 -6.66 -13.49
C THR A 308 -17.68 -5.25 -14.01
N TYR A 309 -16.39 -4.96 -14.20
CA TYR A 309 -15.87 -3.62 -14.51
C TYR A 309 -15.30 -3.50 -15.94
N GLY A 310 -15.29 -4.57 -16.73
CA GLY A 310 -14.81 -4.56 -18.13
C GLY A 310 -15.77 -3.88 -19.11
N LYS A 311 -16.86 -3.28 -18.62
CA LYS A 311 -17.75 -2.48 -19.46
C LYS A 311 -16.99 -1.25 -19.95
N VAL A 312 -17.06 -1.00 -21.26
CA VAL A 312 -16.56 0.24 -21.86
C VAL A 312 -17.38 1.42 -21.34
N VAL A 313 -16.70 2.37 -20.71
CA VAL A 313 -17.29 3.61 -20.14
C VAL A 313 -16.86 4.86 -20.90
N CYS A 314 -15.77 4.77 -21.67
CA CYS A 314 -15.22 5.88 -22.43
C CYS A 314 -14.51 5.40 -23.69
N MET A 315 -14.34 6.30 -24.65
CA MET A 315 -13.39 6.16 -25.76
C MET A 315 -12.37 7.30 -25.67
N THR A 316 -11.11 7.04 -26.04
CA THR A 316 -10.08 8.08 -26.19
C THR A 316 -9.39 7.93 -27.53
N ASP A 317 -9.28 9.01 -28.29
CA ASP A 317 -8.58 9.02 -29.58
C ASP A 317 -7.04 9.12 -29.41
N VAL A 318 -6.59 9.38 -28.18
CA VAL A 318 -5.19 9.62 -27.83
C VAL A 318 -4.73 8.72 -26.70
N GLU A 319 -3.42 8.45 -26.68
CA GLU A 319 -2.81 7.78 -25.52
C GLU A 319 -2.70 8.78 -24.36
N LEU A 320 -3.23 8.42 -23.20
CA LEU A 320 -3.14 9.19 -21.96
C LEU A 320 -1.98 8.64 -21.14
N THR A 321 -0.83 9.31 -21.22
CA THR A 321 0.44 8.82 -20.71
C THR A 321 0.61 9.13 -19.23
N ALA A 322 1.02 8.12 -18.46
CA ALA A 322 1.51 8.28 -17.09
C ALA A 322 2.70 7.36 -16.79
N ASP A 323 3.50 7.01 -17.81
CA ASP A 323 4.73 6.23 -17.60
C ASP A 323 5.56 6.82 -16.47
N LYS A 324 6.04 5.96 -15.57
CA LYS A 324 6.74 6.37 -14.35
C LYS A 324 7.98 7.21 -14.60
N ASN A 325 8.62 7.12 -15.77
CA ASN A 325 9.79 7.94 -16.09
C ASN A 325 9.39 9.33 -16.59
N MET A 326 8.14 9.51 -17.02
CA MET A 326 7.58 10.77 -17.49
C MET A 326 6.75 11.45 -16.40
N SER A 327 5.70 10.81 -15.87
CA SER A 327 4.79 11.41 -14.88
C SER A 327 5.50 11.88 -13.62
N ARG A 328 6.62 11.23 -13.28
CA ARG A 328 7.42 11.52 -12.08
C ARG A 328 8.54 12.53 -12.30
N THR A 329 8.62 13.12 -13.50
CA THR A 329 9.69 14.05 -13.89
C THR A 329 9.17 15.26 -14.67
N GLN A 330 8.00 15.17 -15.28
CA GLN A 330 7.42 16.18 -16.16
C GLN A 330 5.89 16.09 -16.23
N GLU A 331 5.26 17.11 -16.83
CA GLU A 331 3.82 17.12 -17.14
C GLU A 331 3.44 15.98 -18.07
N THR A 332 2.29 15.36 -17.78
CA THR A 332 1.66 14.41 -18.69
C THR A 332 0.18 14.71 -18.85
N ASN A 333 -0.38 14.35 -20.01
CA ASN A 333 -1.80 14.57 -20.30
C ASN A 333 -2.73 13.78 -19.37
N LEU A 334 -2.35 12.57 -18.93
CA LEU A 334 -3.12 11.85 -17.91
C LEU A 334 -2.99 12.52 -16.53
N GLY A 335 -1.84 13.13 -16.22
CA GLY A 335 -1.68 13.95 -15.01
C GLY A 335 -2.61 15.16 -15.01
N ASP A 336 -2.72 15.85 -16.14
CA ASP A 336 -3.67 16.96 -16.32
C ASP A 336 -5.12 16.51 -16.18
N LEU A 337 -5.48 15.40 -16.84
CA LEU A 337 -6.82 14.80 -16.78
C LEU A 337 -7.20 14.42 -15.34
N ALA A 338 -6.25 13.79 -14.63
CA ALA A 338 -6.39 13.42 -13.23
C ALA A 338 -6.60 14.63 -12.31
N ALA A 339 -5.82 15.69 -12.46
CA ALA A 339 -5.99 16.88 -11.63
C ALA A 339 -7.26 17.66 -12.00
N ASP A 340 -7.67 17.65 -13.28
CA ASP A 340 -8.95 18.23 -13.71
C ASP A 340 -10.14 17.48 -13.13
N SER A 341 -10.06 16.15 -13.00
CA SER A 341 -11.14 15.37 -12.40
C SER A 341 -11.36 15.74 -10.94
N MET A 342 -10.30 16.02 -10.17
CA MET A 342 -10.43 16.51 -8.79
C MET A 342 -11.14 17.86 -8.73
N MET A 343 -10.76 18.81 -9.59
CA MET A 343 -11.41 20.12 -9.66
C MET A 343 -12.90 19.98 -9.99
N TYR A 344 -13.26 19.05 -10.88
CA TYR A 344 -14.64 18.76 -11.20
C TYR A 344 -15.40 18.08 -10.05
N THR A 345 -14.78 17.16 -9.31
CA THR A 345 -15.40 16.56 -8.12
C THR A 345 -15.75 17.64 -7.09
N ALA A 346 -14.82 18.58 -6.83
CA ALA A 346 -15.10 19.71 -5.95
C ALA A 346 -16.26 20.59 -6.48
N GLU A 347 -16.32 20.85 -7.79
CA GLU A 347 -17.46 21.54 -8.42
C GLU A 347 -18.79 20.81 -8.17
N MET A 348 -18.82 19.48 -8.39
CA MET A 348 -20.02 18.64 -8.16
C MET A 348 -20.50 18.69 -6.70
N GLU A 349 -19.56 18.74 -5.76
CA GLU A 349 -19.84 18.71 -4.33
C GLU A 349 -19.97 20.11 -3.71
N ASN A 350 -19.95 21.17 -4.53
CA ASN A 350 -20.05 22.57 -4.11
C ASN A 350 -18.92 23.01 -3.16
N ILE A 351 -17.73 22.45 -3.35
CA ILE A 351 -16.50 22.86 -2.66
C ILE A 351 -15.73 23.82 -3.57
N SER A 352 -15.44 25.02 -3.08
CA SER A 352 -14.61 25.98 -3.78
C SER A 352 -13.15 25.66 -3.56
N ALA A 353 -12.40 25.38 -4.62
CA ALA A 353 -10.95 25.16 -4.58
C ALA A 353 -10.23 26.02 -5.61
N ASP A 354 -9.01 26.46 -5.28
CA ASP A 354 -8.18 27.27 -6.16
C ASP A 354 -7.37 26.41 -7.14
N PHE A 355 -6.91 25.23 -6.74
CA PHE A 355 -6.16 24.33 -7.63
C PHE A 355 -6.11 22.91 -7.05
N ALA A 356 -5.72 21.95 -7.89
CA ALA A 356 -5.57 20.55 -7.50
C ALA A 356 -4.15 20.06 -7.72
N ILE A 357 -3.72 19.13 -6.87
CA ILE A 357 -2.47 18.39 -7.01
C ILE A 357 -2.74 16.89 -6.89
N VAL A 358 -2.23 16.13 -7.85
CA VAL A 358 -2.12 14.67 -7.79
C VAL A 358 -0.63 14.34 -7.79
N ASN A 359 -0.12 13.69 -6.74
CA ASN A 359 1.23 13.15 -6.79
C ASN A 359 1.30 12.07 -7.89
N ALA A 360 2.31 12.13 -8.75
CA ALA A 360 2.50 11.20 -9.87
C ALA A 360 2.55 9.73 -9.46
N GLY A 361 2.88 9.45 -8.20
CA GLY A 361 2.85 8.12 -7.58
C GLY A 361 1.46 7.51 -7.52
N ALA A 362 0.40 8.32 -7.46
CA ALA A 362 -0.99 7.88 -7.44
C ALA A 362 -1.48 7.37 -8.81
N ILE A 363 -0.88 7.85 -9.92
CA ILE A 363 -1.30 7.51 -11.29
C ILE A 363 -0.49 6.31 -11.79
N ARG A 364 -1.13 5.14 -11.95
CA ARG A 364 -0.40 3.86 -12.07
C ARG A 364 -0.27 3.27 -13.46
N ILE A 365 -1.19 3.57 -14.36
CA ILE A 365 -1.17 3.04 -15.71
C ILE A 365 -1.30 4.13 -16.76
N THR A 366 -0.81 3.83 -17.96
CA THR A 366 -1.10 4.61 -19.18
C THR A 366 -2.34 4.02 -19.83
N ILE A 367 -3.29 4.87 -20.23
CA ILE A 367 -4.48 4.44 -20.99
C ILE A 367 -4.16 4.56 -22.48
N LYS A 368 -4.30 3.45 -23.21
CA LYS A 368 -4.08 3.43 -24.66
C LYS A 368 -5.27 4.04 -25.40
N ALA A 369 -5.00 4.59 -26.59
CA ALA A 369 -6.05 5.02 -27.51
C ALA A 369 -7.01 3.86 -27.82
N GLY A 370 -8.31 4.14 -27.81
CA GLY A 370 -9.38 3.18 -28.06
C GLY A 370 -10.44 3.17 -26.96
N ASN A 371 -11.09 2.00 -26.80
CA ASN A 371 -12.08 1.79 -25.75
C ASN A 371 -11.41 1.72 -24.39
N VAL A 372 -12.00 2.42 -23.42
CA VAL A 372 -11.56 2.47 -22.03
C VAL A 372 -12.68 1.90 -21.15
N THR A 373 -12.33 0.91 -20.35
CA THR A 373 -13.24 0.23 -19.42
C THR A 373 -13.22 0.88 -18.04
N GLU A 374 -14.23 0.61 -17.23
CA GLU A 374 -14.24 1.01 -15.83
C GLU A 374 -13.04 0.40 -15.08
N TYR A 375 -12.69 -0.85 -15.41
CA TYR A 375 -11.51 -1.54 -14.90
C TYR A 375 -10.21 -0.78 -15.21
N ASP A 376 -10.06 -0.22 -16.41
CA ASP A 376 -8.90 0.61 -16.76
C ASP A 376 -8.82 1.86 -15.87
N LEU A 377 -9.95 2.54 -15.64
CA LEU A 377 -9.99 3.75 -14.81
C LEU A 377 -9.72 3.46 -13.33
N LEU A 378 -10.24 2.37 -12.79
CA LEU A 378 -9.94 1.91 -11.42
C LEU A 378 -8.44 1.59 -11.25
N ASN A 379 -7.78 1.07 -12.30
CA ASN A 379 -6.34 0.81 -12.28
C ASN A 379 -5.48 2.07 -12.48
N VAL A 380 -6.05 3.21 -12.88
CA VAL A 380 -5.33 4.49 -12.84
C VAL A 380 -5.06 4.90 -11.39
N PHE A 381 -6.08 4.76 -10.51
CA PHE A 381 -6.04 5.09 -9.08
C PHE A 381 -6.37 3.87 -8.20
N PRO A 382 -5.45 2.89 -8.11
CA PRO A 382 -5.72 1.64 -7.41
C PRO A 382 -5.76 1.79 -5.88
N PHE A 383 -5.30 2.91 -5.32
CA PHE A 383 -5.13 3.05 -3.86
C PHE A 383 -6.41 3.44 -3.10
N GLY A 384 -7.48 3.86 -3.78
CA GLY A 384 -8.73 4.20 -3.09
C GLY A 384 -8.66 5.49 -2.28
N ASN A 385 -7.64 6.30 -2.54
CA ASN A 385 -7.40 7.56 -1.87
C ASN A 385 -8.59 8.52 -2.07
N SER A 386 -9.02 9.14 -0.98
CA SER A 386 -10.03 10.18 -0.99
C SER A 386 -9.48 11.49 -1.54
N ILE A 387 -10.32 12.30 -2.17
CA ILE A 387 -9.99 13.69 -2.47
C ILE A 387 -10.26 14.53 -1.22
N VAL A 388 -9.33 15.44 -0.88
CA VAL A 388 -9.45 16.32 0.28
C VAL A 388 -9.19 17.76 -0.12
N ALA A 389 -9.97 18.69 0.44
CA ALA A 389 -9.77 20.12 0.31
C ALA A 389 -9.17 20.68 1.59
N THR A 390 -8.08 21.44 1.48
CA THR A 390 -7.42 22.07 2.63
C THR A 390 -6.88 23.46 2.28
N ASP A 391 -6.83 24.35 3.28
CA ASP A 391 -6.22 25.66 3.12
C ASP A 391 -4.70 25.60 3.35
N MET A 392 -3.94 26.16 2.42
CA MET A 392 -2.47 26.21 2.48
C MET A 392 -1.96 27.63 2.21
N GLY A 393 -1.03 28.09 3.04
CA GLY A 393 -0.37 29.39 2.81
C GLY A 393 0.58 29.34 1.60
N GLY A 394 0.64 30.42 0.82
CA GLY A 394 1.47 30.51 -0.39
C GLY A 394 2.94 30.16 -0.17
N ARG A 395 3.55 30.58 0.95
CA ARG A 395 4.93 30.18 1.32
C ARG A 395 5.09 28.66 1.44
N MET A 396 4.13 27.99 2.06
CA MET A 396 4.15 26.54 2.24
C MET A 396 3.96 25.82 0.91
N ILE A 397 3.05 26.30 0.06
CA ILE A 397 2.85 25.77 -1.29
C ILE A 397 4.15 25.89 -2.09
N LEU A 398 4.78 27.07 -2.10
CA LEU A 398 6.01 27.29 -2.85
C LEU A 398 7.16 26.38 -2.36
N GLN A 399 7.32 26.22 -1.03
CA GLN A 399 8.30 25.29 -0.46
C GLN A 399 7.98 23.83 -0.81
N MET A 400 6.71 23.43 -0.75
CA MET A 400 6.29 22.08 -1.10
C MET A 400 6.62 21.75 -2.56
N PHE A 401 6.32 22.63 -3.52
CA PHE A 401 6.69 22.39 -4.91
C PHE A 401 8.22 22.31 -5.10
N GLU A 402 8.99 23.11 -4.37
CA GLU A 402 10.46 23.00 -4.36
C GLU A 402 10.92 21.61 -3.86
N ASP A 403 10.40 21.15 -2.72
CA ASP A 403 10.80 19.88 -2.12
C ASP A 403 10.35 18.67 -2.97
N GLN A 404 9.15 18.72 -3.55
CA GLN A 404 8.60 17.65 -4.38
C GLN A 404 9.26 17.55 -5.77
N THR A 405 9.93 18.61 -6.21
CA THR A 405 10.70 18.62 -7.47
C THR A 405 12.21 18.46 -7.23
N GLN A 406 12.64 18.13 -6.00
CA GLN A 406 14.06 17.99 -5.61
C GLN A 406 14.88 17.06 -6.50
N SER A 407 14.27 16.00 -7.02
CA SER A 407 14.99 14.98 -7.77
C SER A 407 15.03 15.23 -9.27
N VAL A 408 14.23 16.15 -9.82
CA VAL A 408 14.15 16.36 -11.27
C VAL A 408 15.55 16.61 -11.84
N PRO A 409 16.00 15.82 -12.85
CA PRO A 409 15.21 14.96 -13.75
C PRO A 409 15.02 13.50 -13.33
N ASP A 410 15.48 13.07 -12.15
CA ASP A 410 15.26 11.71 -11.65
C ASP A 410 13.82 11.51 -11.14
N PRO A 411 13.17 10.38 -11.48
CA PRO A 411 11.75 10.16 -11.19
C PRO A 411 11.48 9.95 -9.70
N ARG A 412 10.51 10.69 -9.15
CA ARG A 412 9.92 10.46 -7.81
C ARG A 412 8.40 10.47 -7.81
N GLY A 413 7.79 9.61 -6.98
CA GLY A 413 6.32 9.50 -6.86
C GLY A 413 5.67 10.81 -6.45
N GLY A 414 6.31 11.58 -5.58
CA GLY A 414 5.81 12.87 -5.10
C GLY A 414 5.69 13.99 -6.13
N PHE A 415 6.17 13.82 -7.37
CA PHE A 415 6.11 14.88 -8.39
C PHE A 415 4.66 15.38 -8.60
N PRO A 416 4.39 16.69 -8.51
CA PRO A 416 3.02 17.21 -8.54
C PRO A 416 2.51 17.37 -9.98
N GLN A 417 1.54 16.53 -10.39
CA GLN A 417 0.66 16.81 -11.52
C GLN A 417 -0.46 17.74 -11.05
N VAL A 418 -0.91 18.68 -11.88
CA VAL A 418 -1.67 19.84 -11.38
C VAL A 418 -2.81 20.27 -12.29
N SER A 419 -3.81 20.95 -11.71
CA SER A 419 -4.84 21.72 -12.41
C SER A 419 -5.05 23.05 -11.73
N GLY A 420 -5.31 24.13 -12.48
CA GLY A 420 -5.55 25.47 -11.94
C GLY A 420 -4.29 26.26 -11.53
N ILE A 421 -3.10 25.66 -11.61
CA ILE A 421 -1.80 26.30 -11.28
C ILE A 421 -0.80 26.11 -12.43
N HIS A 422 0.01 27.14 -12.69
CA HIS A 422 1.14 27.08 -13.61
C HIS A 422 2.44 27.35 -12.85
N TYR A 423 3.45 26.51 -13.05
CA TYR A 423 4.74 26.67 -12.39
C TYR A 423 5.91 26.23 -13.27
N THR A 424 7.08 26.77 -12.93
CA THR A 424 8.35 26.52 -13.62
C THR A 424 9.35 25.90 -12.67
N ILE A 425 10.06 24.85 -13.13
CA ILE A 425 11.18 24.19 -12.45
C ILE A 425 12.47 24.53 -13.20
N ASP A 426 13.41 25.18 -12.53
CA ASP A 426 14.76 25.41 -13.03
C ASP A 426 15.72 24.30 -12.56
N ALA A 427 15.71 23.17 -13.26
CA ALA A 427 16.56 22.01 -12.96
C ALA A 427 18.05 22.24 -13.31
N THR A 428 18.44 23.45 -13.73
CA THR A 428 19.85 23.82 -13.87
C THR A 428 20.50 24.21 -12.55
N LYS A 429 19.69 24.56 -11.54
CA LYS A 429 20.14 24.90 -10.19
C LYS A 429 20.06 23.69 -9.26
N PRO A 430 20.95 23.59 -8.26
CA PRO A 430 20.90 22.52 -7.27
C PRO A 430 19.76 22.72 -6.27
N TYR A 431 19.15 21.61 -5.86
CA TYR A 431 18.23 21.59 -4.72
C TYR A 431 18.99 21.87 -3.41
N ALA A 432 18.39 22.66 -2.53
CA ALA A 432 18.82 22.87 -1.17
C ALA A 432 17.61 22.84 -0.24
N ALA A 433 17.58 21.89 0.70
CA ALA A 433 16.46 21.73 1.61
C ALA A 433 16.19 23.02 2.41
N GLY A 434 14.94 23.47 2.42
CA GLY A 434 14.51 24.70 3.11
C GLY A 434 14.82 26.00 2.37
N GLU A 435 15.36 25.94 1.14
CA GLU A 435 15.54 27.11 0.28
C GLU A 435 14.71 26.98 -1.01
N VAL A 436 13.94 28.01 -1.36
CA VAL A 436 13.27 28.10 -2.66
C VAL A 436 14.18 28.81 -3.66
N ASN A 437 14.66 28.09 -4.66
CA ASN A 437 15.58 28.64 -5.67
C ASN A 437 15.38 28.09 -7.10
N ARG A 438 14.71 26.93 -7.24
CA ARG A 438 14.42 26.27 -8.53
C ARG A 438 13.00 26.49 -8.98
N VAL A 439 12.04 26.55 -8.05
CA VAL A 439 10.62 26.65 -8.40
C VAL A 439 10.13 28.09 -8.43
N THR A 440 9.33 28.42 -9.44
CA THR A 440 8.51 29.64 -9.50
C THR A 440 7.08 29.26 -9.82
N ILE A 441 6.12 29.74 -9.04
CA ILE A 441 4.69 29.62 -9.36
C ILE A 441 4.30 30.87 -10.12
N ASP A 442 3.89 30.70 -11.37
CA ASP A 442 3.61 31.80 -12.29
C ASP A 442 2.19 32.35 -12.06
N SER A 443 1.21 31.46 -11.94
CA SER A 443 -0.18 31.84 -11.69
C SER A 443 -1.01 30.73 -11.04
N ILE A 444 -2.05 31.14 -10.31
CA ILE A 444 -3.14 30.29 -9.83
C ILE A 444 -4.44 30.89 -10.35
N GLN A 445 -5.30 30.08 -10.99
CA GLN A 445 -6.54 30.49 -11.66
C GLN A 445 -6.34 31.67 -12.63
N GLY A 446 -5.19 31.70 -13.31
CA GLY A 446 -4.80 32.76 -14.24
C GLY A 446 -4.45 34.11 -13.57
N GLN A 447 -4.43 34.19 -12.24
CA GLN A 447 -3.96 35.35 -11.49
C GLN A 447 -2.50 35.15 -11.05
N PRO A 448 -1.67 36.21 -11.03
CA PRO A 448 -0.32 36.11 -10.50
C PRO A 448 -0.30 35.55 -9.08
N PHE A 449 0.60 34.61 -8.81
CA PHE A 449 0.75 34.01 -7.49
C PHE A 449 1.13 35.05 -6.43
N ASP A 450 0.45 35.05 -5.30
CA ASP A 450 0.77 35.84 -4.12
C ASP A 450 1.27 34.91 -3.00
N VAL A 451 2.57 34.98 -2.73
CA VAL A 451 3.23 34.17 -1.70
C VAL A 451 2.67 34.40 -0.28
N ASN A 452 1.99 35.52 -0.04
CA ASN A 452 1.41 35.83 1.27
C ASN A 452 -0.09 35.51 1.36
N ALA A 453 -0.73 35.06 0.27
CA ALA A 453 -2.11 34.62 0.29
C ALA A 453 -2.25 33.19 0.85
N THR A 454 -3.49 32.83 1.17
CA THR A 454 -3.90 31.45 1.45
C THR A 454 -4.72 30.96 0.27
N TYR A 455 -4.53 29.69 -0.10
CA TYR A 455 -5.24 29.05 -1.19
C TYR A 455 -5.89 27.76 -0.69
N THR A 456 -7.08 27.46 -1.19
CA THR A 456 -7.73 26.17 -0.99
C THR A 456 -7.23 25.19 -2.05
N VAL A 457 -6.60 24.11 -1.61
CA VAL A 457 -5.91 23.13 -2.45
C VAL A 457 -6.63 21.79 -2.34
N LEU A 458 -6.87 21.15 -3.49
CA LEU A 458 -7.27 19.75 -3.51
C LEU A 458 -6.03 18.86 -3.54
N LEU A 459 -5.96 17.93 -2.59
CA LEU A 459 -4.96 16.88 -2.47
C LEU A 459 -5.67 15.53 -2.43
N ASN A 460 -4.89 14.45 -2.36
CA ASN A 460 -5.40 13.19 -1.83
C ASN A 460 -4.98 13.01 -0.37
N ASP A 461 -5.76 12.24 0.39
CA ASP A 461 -5.52 11.91 1.80
C ASP A 461 -4.09 11.38 2.07
N TYR A 462 -3.53 10.53 1.21
CA TYR A 462 -2.15 10.07 1.34
C TYR A 462 -1.15 11.25 1.40
N THR A 463 -1.22 12.20 0.46
CA THR A 463 -0.34 13.39 0.46
C THR A 463 -0.68 14.40 1.56
N LEU A 464 -1.96 14.54 1.94
CA LEU A 464 -2.40 15.38 3.05
C LEU A 464 -1.74 14.95 4.37
N ASN A 465 -1.58 13.64 4.56
CA ASN A 465 -0.94 13.04 5.73
C ASN A 465 0.59 12.92 5.62
N GLY A 466 1.18 13.60 4.65
CA GLY A 466 2.63 13.68 4.48
C GLY A 466 3.25 12.54 3.67
N GLY A 467 2.42 11.69 3.05
CA GLY A 467 2.86 10.75 2.02
C GLY A 467 3.73 11.43 0.96
N ASP A 468 4.69 10.70 0.40
CA ASP A 468 5.71 11.25 -0.52
C ASP A 468 6.53 12.46 0.03
N ASN A 469 6.57 12.66 1.36
CA ASN A 469 7.16 13.82 2.04
C ASN A 469 6.45 15.15 1.76
N TYR A 470 5.15 15.11 1.47
CA TYR A 470 4.33 16.31 1.49
C TYR A 470 4.23 16.85 2.93
N PRO A 471 3.87 18.12 3.14
CA PRO A 471 3.58 18.63 4.48
C PRO A 471 2.40 17.85 5.08
N ASN A 472 2.58 17.22 6.24
CA ASN A 472 1.47 16.61 6.96
C ASN A 472 0.59 17.73 7.55
N ILE A 473 -0.52 18.01 6.88
CA ILE A 473 -1.39 19.15 7.20
C ILE A 473 -2.07 19.00 8.57
N PRO A 474 -2.64 17.83 8.93
CA PRO A 474 -3.21 17.63 10.27
C PRO A 474 -2.20 17.84 11.40
N LEU A 475 -0.98 17.30 11.27
CA LEU A 475 0.06 17.48 12.28
C LEU A 475 0.54 18.93 12.41
N LEU A 476 0.44 19.71 11.34
CA LEU A 476 0.71 21.15 11.36
C LEU A 476 -0.48 21.98 11.89
N GLY A 477 -1.57 21.34 12.33
CA GLY A 477 -2.76 21.99 12.87
C GLY A 477 -3.70 22.56 11.80
N GLY A 478 -3.51 22.16 10.54
CA GLY A 478 -4.41 22.51 9.44
C GLY A 478 -5.71 21.72 9.49
N THR A 479 -6.77 22.29 8.92
CA THR A 479 -8.08 21.65 8.78
C THR A 479 -8.36 21.31 7.33
N TYR A 480 -9.06 20.21 7.10
CA TYR A 480 -9.43 19.76 5.76
C TYR A 480 -10.87 19.25 5.73
N VAL A 481 -11.40 19.13 4.52
CA VAL A 481 -12.69 18.49 4.23
C VAL A 481 -12.44 17.36 3.25
N THR A 482 -12.83 16.14 3.61
CA THR A 482 -12.84 15.00 2.68
C THR A 482 -14.08 15.08 1.80
N LEU A 483 -13.88 14.94 0.49
CA LEU A 483 -14.95 14.88 -0.50
C LEU A 483 -15.63 13.50 -0.46
N ASP A 484 -16.88 13.44 -0.90
CA ASP A 484 -17.68 12.21 -0.91
C ASP A 484 -17.17 11.20 -1.97
N HIS A 485 -16.52 11.68 -3.05
CA HIS A 485 -15.93 10.82 -4.08
C HIS A 485 -14.39 10.83 -4.02
N GLY A 486 -13.80 9.63 -4.10
CA GLY A 486 -12.35 9.41 -4.20
C GLY A 486 -11.78 9.71 -5.58
N LEU A 487 -10.46 9.50 -5.74
CA LEU A 487 -9.77 9.79 -7.01
C LEU A 487 -10.34 9.00 -8.19
N GLU A 488 -10.62 7.71 -8.02
CA GLU A 488 -11.18 6.85 -9.07
C GLU A 488 -12.59 7.29 -9.49
N ASP A 489 -13.47 7.55 -8.51
CA ASP A 489 -14.84 7.97 -8.76
C ASP A 489 -14.87 9.37 -9.41
N GLY A 490 -14.00 10.27 -8.94
CA GLY A 490 -13.81 11.58 -9.53
C GLY A 490 -13.38 11.48 -11.00
N LEU A 491 -12.41 10.63 -11.31
CA LEU A 491 -11.96 10.38 -12.69
C LEU A 491 -13.07 9.78 -13.56
N ILE A 492 -13.77 8.76 -13.06
CA ILE A 492 -14.88 8.11 -13.76
C ILE A 492 -16.00 9.13 -14.04
N ASN A 493 -16.39 9.91 -13.04
CA ASN A 493 -17.43 10.94 -13.17
C ASN A 493 -17.01 12.05 -14.13
N TYR A 494 -15.77 12.54 -14.05
CA TYR A 494 -15.27 13.55 -14.97
C TYR A 494 -15.34 13.05 -16.41
N ILE A 495 -14.81 11.86 -16.67
CA ILE A 495 -14.80 11.31 -18.02
C ILE A 495 -16.23 11.03 -18.51
N THR A 496 -17.05 10.33 -17.73
CA THR A 496 -18.36 9.85 -18.20
C THR A 496 -19.44 10.92 -18.19
N VAL A 497 -19.37 11.91 -17.29
CA VAL A 497 -20.39 12.94 -17.11
C VAL A 497 -19.94 14.29 -17.69
N LYS A 498 -18.73 14.76 -17.37
CA LYS A 498 -18.25 16.06 -17.85
C LYS A 498 -17.80 16.00 -19.31
N LEU A 499 -17.04 14.96 -19.67
CA LEU A 499 -16.54 14.74 -21.03
C LEU A 499 -17.48 13.85 -21.87
N ASN A 500 -18.62 13.42 -21.32
CA ASN A 500 -19.62 12.57 -21.98
C ASN A 500 -19.04 11.25 -22.56
N GLY A 501 -18.02 10.69 -21.91
CA GLY A 501 -17.39 9.43 -22.30
C GLY A 501 -16.48 9.51 -23.52
N ASP A 502 -16.00 10.70 -23.86
CA ASP A 502 -15.06 10.93 -24.98
C ASP A 502 -13.91 11.82 -24.50
N VAL A 503 -12.71 11.25 -24.37
CA VAL A 503 -11.50 12.00 -24.03
C VAL A 503 -10.77 12.33 -25.33
N GLY A 504 -10.96 13.57 -25.79
CA GLY A 504 -10.59 13.99 -27.14
C GLY A 504 -9.28 14.78 -27.25
N GLU A 505 -9.25 15.66 -28.27
CA GLU A 505 -8.08 16.46 -28.65
C GLU A 505 -7.58 17.37 -27.51
N GLU A 506 -8.45 17.75 -26.57
CA GLU A 506 -8.10 18.58 -25.42
C GLU A 506 -7.04 17.94 -24.49
N TYR A 507 -6.92 16.60 -24.48
CA TYR A 507 -5.88 15.86 -23.76
C TYR A 507 -4.89 15.17 -24.71
N ALA A 508 -4.81 15.58 -25.99
CA ALA A 508 -3.82 15.03 -26.93
C ALA A 508 -2.37 15.33 -26.54
N LYS A 509 -2.15 16.37 -25.72
CA LYS A 509 -0.86 16.81 -25.21
C LYS A 509 -1.02 17.33 -23.78
N PRO A 510 0.06 17.38 -23.00
CA PRO A 510 0.08 18.16 -21.76
C PRO A 510 -0.36 19.60 -22.02
N GLN A 511 -1.06 20.20 -21.06
CA GLN A 511 -1.69 21.52 -21.21
C GLN A 511 -0.72 22.70 -21.03
N GLY A 512 0.53 22.44 -20.66
CA GLY A 512 1.57 23.45 -20.47
C GLY A 512 1.52 24.10 -19.09
N ARG A 513 1.00 23.38 -18.09
CA ARG A 513 0.92 23.78 -16.68
C ARG A 513 2.30 23.73 -16.00
N ILE A 514 3.23 22.93 -16.54
CA ILE A 514 4.56 22.72 -15.95
C ILE A 514 5.64 23.03 -16.98
N THR A 515 6.49 24.00 -16.67
CA THR A 515 7.67 24.32 -17.49
C THR A 515 8.94 23.81 -16.81
N ILE A 516 9.82 23.12 -17.55
CA ILE A 516 11.11 22.65 -17.03
C ILE A 516 12.25 23.26 -17.83
N ILE A 517 13.17 23.93 -17.13
CA ILE A 517 14.42 24.47 -17.67
C ILE A 517 15.55 23.49 -17.34
N THR A 518 16.23 22.97 -18.38
CA THR A 518 17.33 22.00 -18.24
C THR A 518 18.55 22.43 -19.06
N ASN A 519 19.75 21.97 -18.67
CA ASN A 519 21.01 22.25 -19.38
C ASN A 519 21.20 21.44 -20.69
N ALA A 520 20.27 20.53 -21.01
CA ALA A 520 20.27 19.74 -22.24
C ALA A 520 18.83 19.48 -22.66
N SER A 521 18.56 19.55 -23.97
CA SER A 521 17.25 19.31 -24.57
C SER A 521 16.59 18.04 -24.00
N VAL A 522 15.44 18.21 -23.34
CA VAL A 522 14.50 17.11 -23.11
C VAL A 522 14.33 16.38 -24.45
N PRO A 523 14.39 15.04 -24.51
CA PRO A 523 14.05 14.33 -25.73
C PRO A 523 12.69 14.84 -26.19
N LYS A 524 12.63 15.53 -27.34
CA LYS A 524 11.34 15.80 -27.98
C LYS A 524 10.73 14.42 -28.19
N ALA A 525 9.62 14.13 -27.52
CA ALA A 525 8.80 12.99 -27.83
C ALA A 525 8.38 13.11 -29.30
N THR A 526 9.10 12.45 -30.20
CA THR A 526 8.57 12.12 -31.50
C THR A 526 7.56 11.02 -31.26
N LEU A 527 6.28 11.40 -31.28
CA LEU A 527 5.18 10.47 -31.49
C LEU A 527 5.41 9.79 -32.84
N THR A 528 6.13 8.68 -32.85
CA THR A 528 6.15 7.76 -33.99
C THR A 528 4.97 6.81 -33.85
N PRO A 529 4.07 6.71 -34.85
CA PRO A 529 3.02 5.69 -34.85
C PRO A 529 3.68 4.30 -34.84
N GLY A 530 3.59 3.59 -33.72
CA GLY A 530 4.08 2.22 -33.60
C GLY A 530 3.30 1.30 -34.53
N THR A 531 3.99 0.70 -35.50
CA THR A 531 3.47 -0.43 -36.29
C THR A 531 3.40 -1.65 -35.36
N PRO A 532 2.39 -2.53 -35.46
CA PRO A 532 2.23 -3.62 -34.50
C PRO A 532 3.33 -4.66 -34.70
N THR A 533 4.20 -4.85 -33.71
CA THR A 533 5.10 -6.00 -33.66
C THR A 533 4.54 -7.03 -32.70
N ASN A 534 4.14 -8.17 -33.27
CA ASN A 534 3.76 -9.39 -32.56
C ASN A 534 4.81 -9.74 -31.50
N ALA A 535 4.34 -9.92 -30.27
CA ALA A 535 5.11 -10.54 -29.21
C ALA A 535 5.41 -12.00 -29.60
N GLY A 536 6.67 -12.25 -29.97
CA GLY A 536 7.25 -13.59 -30.05
C GLY A 536 8.11 -13.81 -28.81
N ALA A 537 7.87 -14.95 -28.16
CA ALA A 537 8.60 -15.48 -27.01
C ALA A 537 10.14 -15.34 -27.10
N ALA A 538 10.78 -15.04 -25.96
CA ALA A 538 11.85 -15.86 -25.39
C ALA A 538 12.57 -15.19 -24.20
N ALA A 539 12.83 -16.04 -23.18
CA ALA A 539 13.87 -16.04 -22.15
C ALA A 539 13.75 -15.07 -20.96
#